data_AF-A0A218ZCE6-F1
#
_entry.id   AF-A0A218ZCE6-F1
#
_cell.length_a   1.000
_cell.length_b   1.000
_cell.length_c   1.000
_cell.angle_alpha   90.00
_cell.angle_beta   90.00
_cell.angle_gamma   90.00
#
_symmetry.space_group_name_H-M   'P 1'
#
loop_
_entity.id
_entity.type
_entity.pdbx_description
1 polymer ?
#
loop_
_entity_poly.entity_id
_entity_poly.type
_entity_poly.pdbx_seq_one_letter_code
_entity_poly.pdbx_strand_id
1 'polypeptide(L)'
;MENANYIPLGVKGGNSDKAENFTSSKTGVVWGPKVIGEMKQERKVIERETRLKSRKENKKLKSEARAARKNNAALPRKLNRNTEKYEKNKDLKKQREIDLERQKIHSGAVKQAEALAAIHDPTGKTFNVGEIIVLPGGLTKTKDGLRKAAQEKEGKQREDAARQVILQEYKEAEAAAKLEAQQAQQAEKEGRPVPTYFPAKEALSKLVRPKRISKKQLQKQEQLKPKPVPPRPIIPEGFSLPDDEENLLALWDITDDDIKKRLIKKKKEKAAEWKDLVQNQKEAKNIKKAMKGMKKNADDAGIIFDIAAARKEILDAQAICAKKKKEAGKKKDLDSNSESSSDLDSDADMEEAKVDPIEREEKKHKRTTPPKFDATNMKEALELERAQQAKKQAARERRKQERKQKEVEDSKTEEEKQLAAAKHAKKEKKAARIAAKLAAETSEKSTKRKRADSDEEISPQSEKIKSPLVPEVKKKNESKRVKSETKETKLKVPYEAVQEHKSKKQKSSDARMDREITERKAKMAAEASNGYEKHSYAAEHWNPEKLTGDAARKEKFLRLLGAGKGTKKESEKDQGEKKDKKSKKQPGVDIDKIALDLERQFEAGHNMKHDGGGKRRGLGA
;
A
#
# COMPACT_ATOMS: atom_id res chain seq x y z
N MET A 1 23.99 56.10 21.58
CA MET A 1 22.91 57.05 21.86
C MET A 1 22.15 57.29 20.56
N GLU A 2 20.85 57.56 20.66
CA GLU A 2 19.98 58.03 19.58
C GLU A 2 19.60 57.02 18.48
N ASN A 3 18.51 56.29 18.72
CA ASN A 3 17.35 56.21 17.83
C ASN A 3 16.33 55.24 18.44
N ALA A 4 15.63 55.73 19.47
CA ALA A 4 14.45 55.07 20.01
C ALA A 4 13.27 55.33 19.06
N ASN A 5 12.80 54.27 18.40
CA ASN A 5 11.59 54.27 17.59
C ASN A 5 10.38 54.65 18.45
N TYR A 6 9.98 55.91 18.36
CA TYR A 6 8.76 56.46 18.91
C TYR A 6 7.54 55.83 18.20
N ILE A 7 6.81 54.98 18.91
CA ILE A 7 5.51 54.46 18.48
C ILE A 7 4.47 55.49 18.95
N PRO A 8 3.75 56.20 18.06
CA PRO A 8 2.73 57.14 18.48
C PRO A 8 1.56 56.34 19.09
N LEU A 9 1.45 56.40 20.42
CA LEU A 9 0.25 55.94 21.12
C LEU A 9 -0.92 56.80 20.65
N GLY A 10 -1.97 56.12 20.19
CA GLY A 10 -3.17 56.72 19.64
C GLY A 10 -3.72 57.82 20.55
N VAL A 11 -3.60 59.05 20.06
CA VAL A 11 -4.37 60.19 20.53
C VAL A 11 -5.83 59.84 20.32
N LYS A 12 -6.55 59.62 21.42
CA LYS A 12 -8.01 59.60 21.46
C LYS A 12 -8.47 60.94 20.89
N GLY A 13 -8.99 60.93 19.67
CA GLY A 13 -9.70 62.07 19.09
C GLY A 13 -10.95 62.33 19.90
N GLY A 14 -10.83 63.23 20.88
CA GLY A 14 -11.95 63.87 21.54
C GLY A 14 -12.71 64.68 20.49
N ASN A 15 -13.93 64.24 20.22
CA ASN A 15 -14.97 65.08 19.63
C ASN A 15 -15.35 66.13 20.68
N SER A 16 -14.73 67.30 20.62
CA SER A 16 -15.35 68.53 21.10
C SER A 16 -14.62 69.74 20.52
N ASP A 17 -15.42 70.67 20.02
CA ASP A 17 -15.10 72.08 19.85
C ASP A 17 -14.23 72.46 18.64
N LYS A 18 -14.89 72.83 17.54
CA LYS A 18 -15.15 74.25 17.21
C LYS A 18 -15.75 74.36 15.81
N ALA A 19 -17.04 74.68 15.79
CA ALA A 19 -17.67 75.35 14.67
C ALA A 19 -17.05 76.74 14.56
N GLU A 20 -16.09 76.91 13.66
CA GLU A 20 -15.69 78.22 13.17
C GLU A 20 -16.08 78.35 11.70
N ASN A 21 -16.89 79.38 11.49
CA ASN A 21 -17.46 79.86 10.25
C ASN A 21 -16.43 79.89 9.11
N PHE A 22 -16.53 78.96 8.16
CA PHE A 22 -15.96 79.15 6.83
C PHE A 22 -17.04 79.69 5.90
N THR A 23 -17.18 81.01 5.94
CA THR A 23 -18.03 81.76 5.02
C THR A 23 -17.48 81.66 3.60
N SER A 24 -18.40 81.30 2.71
CA SER A 24 -18.40 81.45 1.27
C SER A 24 -17.36 82.42 0.67
N SER A 25 -16.41 81.87 -0.08
CA SER A 25 -15.80 82.56 -1.22
C SER A 25 -15.85 81.66 -2.47
N LYS A 26 -17.06 81.60 -3.02
CA LYS A 26 -17.38 81.81 -4.44
C LYS A 26 -16.16 81.84 -5.39
N THR A 27 -15.61 80.68 -5.72
CA THR A 27 -14.91 80.47 -6.99
C THR A 27 -15.52 79.25 -7.65
N GLY A 28 -16.12 79.48 -8.82
CA GLY A 28 -16.94 78.53 -9.57
C GLY A 28 -16.12 77.41 -10.20
N VAL A 29 -15.61 76.50 -9.38
CA VAL A 29 -15.19 75.18 -9.86
C VAL A 29 -16.45 74.32 -9.85
N VAL A 30 -17.02 74.10 -11.03
CA VAL A 30 -18.11 73.15 -11.27
C VAL A 30 -17.59 71.76 -10.87
N TRP A 31 -17.73 71.43 -9.58
CA TRP A 31 -17.34 70.16 -8.99
C TRP A 31 -18.46 69.15 -9.22
N GLY A 32 -18.80 68.97 -10.49
CA GLY A 32 -19.59 67.87 -10.99
C GLY A 32 -18.73 67.11 -12.00
N PRO A 33 -18.60 65.78 -11.93
CA PRO A 33 -17.85 65.04 -12.92
C PRO A 33 -18.36 65.41 -14.32
N LYS A 34 -17.46 65.86 -15.21
CA LYS A 34 -17.78 66.15 -16.61
C LYS A 34 -18.58 64.98 -17.15
N VAL A 35 -19.82 65.26 -17.56
CA VAL A 35 -20.73 64.21 -18.01
C VAL A 35 -20.28 63.77 -19.39
N ILE A 36 -19.51 62.69 -19.45
CA ILE A 36 -19.01 62.12 -20.70
C ILE A 36 -20.15 61.30 -21.33
N GLY A 37 -20.70 61.80 -22.44
CA GLY A 37 -21.75 61.18 -23.26
C GLY A 37 -22.85 62.17 -23.68
N GLU A 38 -23.05 62.34 -24.98
CA GLU A 38 -24.04 63.27 -25.57
C GLU A 38 -25.46 62.72 -25.42
N MET A 39 -25.63 61.38 -25.50
CA MET A 39 -26.94 60.74 -25.37
C MET A 39 -27.15 59.96 -24.06
N LYS A 40 -28.39 59.91 -23.57
CA LYS A 40 -28.78 59.13 -22.37
C LYS A 40 -28.42 57.64 -22.48
N GLN A 41 -28.39 57.08 -23.70
CA GLN A 41 -28.03 55.68 -23.93
C GLN A 41 -26.52 55.44 -23.78
N GLU A 42 -25.69 56.35 -24.30
CA GLU A 42 -24.22 56.29 -24.18
C GLU A 42 -23.78 56.37 -22.73
N ARG A 43 -24.41 57.24 -21.94
CA ARG A 43 -24.16 57.35 -20.49
C ARG A 43 -24.41 56.02 -19.76
N LYS A 44 -25.49 55.30 -20.11
CA LYS A 44 -25.79 53.97 -19.55
C LYS A 44 -24.77 52.91 -19.98
N VAL A 45 -24.26 52.98 -21.22
CA VAL A 45 -23.20 52.06 -21.71
C VAL A 45 -21.90 52.33 -20.96
N ILE A 46 -21.48 53.58 -20.85
CA ILE A 46 -20.27 54.00 -20.12
C ILE A 46 -20.38 53.62 -18.63
N GLU A 47 -21.53 53.84 -18.00
CA GLU A 47 -21.78 53.42 -16.61
C GLU A 47 -21.70 51.89 -16.45
N ARG A 48 -22.28 51.13 -17.39
CA ARG A 48 -22.19 49.67 -17.37
C ARG A 48 -20.75 49.19 -17.54
N GLU A 49 -19.99 49.81 -18.43
CA GLU A 49 -18.58 49.49 -18.67
C GLU A 49 -17.70 49.82 -17.47
N THR A 50 -17.85 51.00 -16.86
CA THR A 50 -17.14 51.39 -15.64
C THR A 50 -17.49 50.47 -14.47
N ARG A 51 -18.77 50.06 -14.34
CA ARG A 51 -19.20 49.04 -13.36
C ARG A 51 -18.60 47.66 -13.63
N LEU A 52 -18.46 47.26 -14.89
CA LEU A 52 -17.83 45.98 -15.26
C LEU A 52 -16.31 46.01 -15.05
N LYS A 53 -15.64 47.12 -15.37
CA LYS A 53 -14.20 47.34 -15.13
C LYS A 53 -13.90 47.31 -13.63
N SER A 54 -14.63 48.08 -12.81
CA SER A 54 -14.47 48.04 -11.34
C SER A 54 -14.80 46.67 -10.74
N ARG A 55 -15.76 45.90 -11.28
CA ARG A 55 -16.00 44.50 -10.87
C ARG A 55 -14.82 43.58 -11.23
N LYS A 56 -14.20 43.76 -12.40
CA LYS A 56 -13.02 42.99 -12.81
C LYS A 56 -11.80 43.34 -11.95
N GLU A 57 -11.56 44.62 -11.70
CA GLU A 57 -10.50 45.12 -10.81
C GLU A 57 -10.67 44.61 -9.38
N ASN A 58 -11.87 44.71 -8.81
CA ASN A 58 -12.15 44.15 -7.48
C ASN A 58 -11.95 42.63 -7.42
N LYS A 59 -12.24 41.89 -8.50
CA LYS A 59 -11.93 40.46 -8.59
C LYS A 59 -10.42 40.20 -8.66
N LYS A 60 -9.67 41.00 -9.43
CA LYS A 60 -8.20 40.95 -9.51
C LYS A 60 -7.57 41.24 -8.14
N LEU A 61 -7.93 42.36 -7.50
CA LEU A 61 -7.46 42.73 -6.16
C LEU A 61 -7.77 41.65 -5.12
N LYS A 62 -8.97 41.06 -5.13
CA LYS A 62 -9.31 39.93 -4.24
C LYS A 62 -8.46 38.69 -4.54
N SER A 63 -8.18 38.40 -5.82
CA SER A 63 -7.34 37.26 -6.21
C SER A 63 -5.87 37.46 -5.83
N GLU A 64 -5.34 38.68 -6.00
CA GLU A 64 -3.99 39.08 -5.63
C GLU A 64 -3.81 39.10 -4.11
N ALA A 65 -4.76 39.66 -3.35
CA ALA A 65 -4.75 39.62 -1.89
C ALA A 65 -4.77 38.17 -1.37
N ARG A 66 -5.51 37.25 -2.03
CA ARG A 66 -5.46 35.82 -1.71
C ARG A 66 -4.11 35.19 -2.05
N ALA A 67 -3.49 35.56 -3.17
CA ALA A 67 -2.15 35.09 -3.54
C ALA A 67 -1.08 35.60 -2.57
N ALA A 68 -1.14 36.87 -2.17
CA ALA A 68 -0.27 37.47 -1.17
C ALA A 68 -0.40 36.79 0.19
N ARG A 69 -1.63 36.52 0.68
CA ARG A 69 -1.84 35.74 1.91
C ARG A 69 -1.25 34.33 1.82
N LYS A 70 -1.39 33.66 0.68
CA LYS A 70 -0.76 32.34 0.45
C LYS A 70 0.77 32.42 0.44
N ASN A 71 1.34 33.45 -0.17
CA ASN A 71 2.78 33.67 -0.20
C ASN A 71 3.32 33.98 1.20
N ASN A 72 2.68 34.88 1.95
CA ASN A 72 3.04 35.21 3.33
C ASN A 72 2.91 34.00 4.26
N ALA A 73 1.91 33.13 4.06
CA ALA A 73 1.80 31.87 4.79
C ALA A 73 2.87 30.83 4.40
N ALA A 74 3.42 30.92 3.18
CA ALA A 74 4.48 30.03 2.69
C ALA A 74 5.88 30.50 3.08
N LEU A 75 6.12 31.81 3.19
CA LEU A 75 7.42 32.39 3.59
C LEU A 75 8.00 31.80 4.88
N PRO A 76 7.29 31.71 6.02
CA PRO A 76 7.88 31.12 7.24
C PRO A 76 8.17 29.62 7.06
N ARG A 77 7.39 28.92 6.21
CA ARG A 77 7.67 27.52 5.88
C ARG A 77 8.88 27.36 4.96
N LYS A 78 9.18 28.36 4.12
CA LYS A 78 10.38 28.38 3.28
C LYS A 78 11.62 28.70 4.11
N LEU A 79 11.54 29.73 4.96
CA LEU A 79 12.61 30.14 5.87
C LEU A 79 12.96 29.04 6.90
N ASN A 80 11.96 28.36 7.47
CA ASN A 80 12.19 27.29 8.45
C ASN A 80 12.50 25.92 7.82
N ARG A 81 12.54 25.80 6.49
CA ARG A 81 13.04 24.57 5.85
C ARG A 81 14.55 24.63 5.89
N ASN A 82 15.16 23.66 6.56
CA ASN A 82 16.59 23.43 6.49
C ASN A 82 16.95 22.94 5.07
N THR A 83 17.16 23.87 4.14
CA THR A 83 17.46 23.64 2.73
C THR A 83 18.72 22.80 2.57
N GLU A 84 19.76 23.08 3.36
CA GLU A 84 21.00 22.31 3.37
C GLU A 84 20.76 20.81 3.61
N LYS A 85 19.91 20.47 4.60
CA LYS A 85 19.58 19.06 4.88
C LYS A 85 18.87 18.41 3.69
N TYR A 86 18.02 19.15 2.97
CA TYR A 86 17.33 18.62 1.80
C TYR A 86 18.27 18.48 0.59
N GLU A 87 19.18 19.43 0.39
CA GLU A 87 20.19 19.40 -0.67
C GLU A 87 21.18 18.26 -0.44
N LYS A 88 21.76 18.14 0.76
CA LYS A 88 22.61 17.00 1.15
C LYS A 88 21.92 15.66 0.90
N ASN A 89 20.63 15.53 1.27
CA ASN A 89 19.87 14.31 0.99
C ASN A 89 19.56 14.11 -0.50
N LYS A 90 19.35 15.17 -1.28
CA LYS A 90 19.15 15.14 -2.73
C LYS A 90 20.42 14.65 -3.41
N ASP A 91 21.58 15.13 -3.00
CA ASP A 91 22.87 14.75 -3.57
C ASP A 91 23.30 13.35 -3.17
N LEU A 92 23.11 12.95 -1.90
CA LEU A 92 23.27 11.55 -1.48
C LEU A 92 22.36 10.60 -2.27
N LYS A 93 21.13 11.03 -2.60
CA LYS A 93 20.24 10.22 -3.44
C LYS A 93 20.73 10.16 -4.88
N LYS A 94 21.22 11.26 -5.46
CA LYS A 94 21.83 11.28 -6.80
C LYS A 94 23.05 10.35 -6.85
N GLN A 95 23.96 10.44 -5.87
CA GLN A 95 25.12 9.56 -5.74
C GLN A 95 24.69 8.09 -5.65
N ARG A 96 23.71 7.75 -4.81
CA ARG A 96 23.18 6.38 -4.76
C ARG A 96 22.58 5.91 -6.09
N GLU A 97 21.89 6.78 -6.81
CA GLU A 97 21.36 6.44 -8.15
C GLU A 97 22.51 6.18 -9.14
N ILE A 98 23.60 6.94 -9.05
CA ILE A 98 24.82 6.76 -9.85
C ILE A 98 25.52 5.44 -9.48
N ASP A 99 25.74 5.17 -8.18
CA ASP A 99 26.38 3.95 -7.69
C ASP A 99 25.60 2.70 -8.08
N LEU A 100 24.27 2.73 -7.98
CA LEU A 100 23.41 1.62 -8.38
C LEU A 100 23.47 1.37 -9.88
N GLU A 101 23.54 2.42 -10.70
CA GLU A 101 23.69 2.29 -12.14
C GLU A 101 25.10 1.80 -12.51
N ARG A 102 26.15 2.28 -11.83
CA ARG A 102 27.53 1.78 -11.97
C ARG A 102 27.62 0.29 -11.62
N GLN A 103 27.06 -0.12 -10.48
CA GLN A 103 26.97 -1.55 -10.11
C GLN A 103 26.17 -2.36 -11.14
N LYS A 104 25.14 -1.77 -11.76
CA LYS A 104 24.38 -2.43 -12.83
C LYS A 104 25.23 -2.63 -14.08
N ILE A 105 26.04 -1.63 -14.45
CA ILE A 105 26.98 -1.73 -15.57
C ILE A 105 28.04 -2.80 -15.28
N HIS A 106 28.68 -2.76 -14.10
CA HIS A 106 29.70 -3.75 -13.71
C HIS A 106 29.15 -5.17 -13.66
N SER A 107 28.02 -5.38 -12.98
CA SER A 107 27.40 -6.72 -12.93
C SER A 107 26.85 -7.17 -14.28
N GLY A 108 26.47 -6.26 -15.17
CA GLY A 108 26.05 -6.57 -16.53
C GLY A 108 27.23 -6.96 -17.42
N ALA A 109 28.35 -6.24 -17.34
CA ALA A 109 29.58 -6.58 -18.07
C ALA A 109 30.13 -7.94 -17.66
N VAL A 110 30.12 -8.27 -16.36
CA VAL A 110 30.46 -9.63 -15.88
C VAL A 110 29.53 -10.67 -16.49
N LYS A 111 28.22 -10.43 -16.53
CA LYS A 111 27.26 -11.36 -17.14
C LYS A 111 27.44 -11.52 -18.65
N GLN A 112 27.77 -10.44 -19.37
CA GLN A 112 28.08 -10.51 -20.79
C GLN A 112 29.34 -11.37 -21.02
N ALA A 113 30.39 -11.16 -20.23
CA ALA A 113 31.58 -11.98 -20.27
C ALA A 113 31.30 -13.45 -19.90
N GLU A 114 30.50 -13.72 -18.85
CA GLU A 114 30.05 -15.06 -18.48
C GLU A 114 29.21 -15.73 -19.59
N ALA A 115 28.39 -14.97 -20.33
CA ALA A 115 27.60 -15.50 -21.43
C ALA A 115 28.49 -15.86 -22.64
N LEU A 116 29.44 -15.00 -23.01
CA LEU A 116 30.42 -15.29 -24.06
C LEU A 116 31.32 -16.47 -23.70
N ALA A 117 31.82 -16.48 -22.47
CA ALA A 117 32.65 -17.56 -21.97
C ALA A 117 31.89 -18.90 -21.92
N ALA A 118 30.59 -18.92 -21.60
CA ALA A 118 29.80 -20.14 -21.68
C ALA A 118 29.74 -20.76 -23.09
N ILE A 119 29.87 -19.94 -24.14
CA ILE A 119 29.88 -20.38 -25.54
C ILE A 119 31.29 -20.78 -25.98
N HIS A 120 32.30 -19.98 -25.63
CA HIS A 120 33.64 -20.08 -26.20
C HIS A 120 34.69 -20.73 -25.27
N ASP A 121 34.62 -20.51 -23.96
CA ASP A 121 35.55 -21.04 -22.97
C ASP A 121 34.86 -21.24 -21.60
N PRO A 122 34.26 -22.42 -21.34
CA PRO A 122 33.53 -22.67 -20.09
C PRO A 122 34.44 -22.63 -18.85
N THR A 123 35.76 -22.66 -19.02
CA THR A 123 36.70 -22.48 -17.90
C THR A 123 36.71 -21.05 -17.38
N GLY A 124 36.28 -20.08 -18.20
CA GLY A 124 36.20 -18.66 -17.88
C GLY A 124 37.54 -17.92 -17.85
N LYS A 125 38.67 -18.64 -18.00
CA LYS A 125 40.02 -18.07 -17.86
C LYS A 125 40.30 -16.99 -18.88
N THR A 126 39.91 -17.20 -20.14
CA THR A 126 40.12 -16.22 -21.22
C THR A 126 39.37 -14.91 -20.99
N PHE A 127 38.24 -14.95 -20.27
CA PHE A 127 37.41 -13.79 -20.00
C PHE A 127 37.63 -13.17 -18.60
N ASN A 128 38.60 -13.69 -17.84
CA ASN A 128 38.83 -13.36 -16.43
C ASN A 128 37.56 -13.52 -15.55
N VAL A 129 36.77 -14.54 -15.84
CA VAL A 129 35.61 -14.96 -15.06
C VAL A 129 35.88 -16.36 -14.50
N GLY A 130 35.29 -16.71 -13.35
CA GLY A 130 35.47 -18.05 -12.78
C GLY A 130 34.87 -19.15 -13.67
N GLU A 131 35.13 -20.42 -13.36
CA GLU A 131 34.56 -21.58 -14.06
C GLU A 131 33.03 -21.45 -14.18
N ILE A 132 32.51 -21.59 -15.40
CA ILE A 132 31.09 -21.33 -15.71
C ILE A 132 30.33 -22.63 -15.79
N ILE A 133 29.18 -22.65 -15.14
CA ILE A 133 28.22 -23.74 -15.18
C ILE A 133 26.96 -23.22 -15.87
N VAL A 134 26.59 -23.86 -16.98
CA VAL A 134 25.32 -23.59 -17.67
C VAL A 134 24.22 -24.40 -16.99
N LEU A 135 23.27 -23.73 -16.36
CA LEU A 135 22.13 -24.36 -15.71
C LEU A 135 21.04 -24.73 -16.75
N PRO A 136 20.17 -25.72 -16.46
CA PRO A 136 19.03 -26.03 -17.31
C PRO A 136 18.14 -24.77 -17.46
N GLY A 137 17.92 -24.35 -18.71
CA GLY A 137 17.25 -23.09 -19.05
C GLY A 137 18.19 -22.00 -19.61
N GLY A 138 19.44 -22.33 -19.90
CA GLY A 138 20.40 -21.41 -20.53
C GLY A 138 20.94 -20.32 -19.60
N LEU A 139 20.70 -20.45 -18.28
CA LEU A 139 21.19 -19.49 -17.31
C LEU A 139 22.65 -19.82 -16.95
N THR A 140 23.57 -18.94 -17.32
CA THR A 140 25.00 -19.08 -17.01
C THR A 140 25.28 -18.53 -15.60
N LYS A 141 26.08 -19.27 -14.83
CA LYS A 141 26.60 -18.80 -13.52
C LYS A 141 28.01 -19.31 -13.29
N THR A 142 28.82 -18.50 -12.63
CA THR A 142 30.11 -18.93 -12.10
C THR A 142 29.93 -19.93 -10.95
N LYS A 143 30.78 -20.95 -10.89
CA LYS A 143 30.83 -21.96 -9.83
C LYS A 143 31.03 -21.33 -8.45
N ASP A 144 31.89 -20.33 -8.35
CA ASP A 144 32.09 -19.56 -7.12
C ASP A 144 30.88 -18.70 -6.78
N GLY A 145 30.19 -18.13 -7.79
CA GLY A 145 28.92 -17.43 -7.59
C GLY A 145 27.83 -18.35 -7.02
N LEU A 146 27.76 -19.60 -7.50
CA LEU A 146 26.86 -20.62 -6.95
C LEU A 146 27.21 -21.00 -5.51
N ARG A 147 28.51 -21.19 -5.19
CA ARG A 147 28.98 -21.47 -3.83
C ARG A 147 28.68 -20.32 -2.87
N LYS A 148 29.01 -19.08 -3.24
CA LYS A 148 28.70 -17.88 -2.45
C LYS A 148 27.20 -17.72 -2.24
N ALA A 149 26.39 -17.92 -3.28
CA ALA A 149 24.94 -17.86 -3.14
C ALA A 149 24.36 -18.96 -2.23
N ALA A 150 24.98 -20.15 -2.21
CA ALA A 150 24.60 -21.21 -1.28
C ALA A 150 24.97 -20.85 0.17
N GLN A 151 26.19 -20.36 0.40
CA GLN A 151 26.66 -19.88 1.70
C GLN A 151 25.82 -18.72 2.24
N GLU A 152 25.47 -17.75 1.39
CA GLU A 152 24.58 -16.64 1.77
C GLU A 152 23.17 -17.13 2.13
N LYS A 153 22.64 -18.13 1.42
CA LYS A 153 21.34 -18.72 1.74
C LYS A 153 21.38 -19.48 3.07
N GLU A 154 22.43 -20.26 3.30
CA GLU A 154 22.64 -20.98 4.55
C GLU A 154 22.82 -20.01 5.73
N GLY A 155 23.62 -18.95 5.54
CA GLY A 155 23.78 -17.87 6.51
C GLY A 155 22.44 -17.20 6.86
N LYS A 156 21.62 -16.87 5.85
CA LYS A 156 20.28 -16.31 6.05
C LYS A 156 19.35 -17.28 6.79
N GLN A 157 19.37 -18.57 6.45
CA GLN A 157 18.58 -19.59 7.14
C GLN A 157 19.04 -19.74 8.60
N ARG A 158 20.34 -19.71 8.87
CA ARG A 158 20.91 -19.77 10.22
C ARG A 158 20.54 -18.53 11.04
N GLU A 159 20.62 -17.34 10.47
CA GLU A 159 20.18 -16.11 11.12
C GLU A 159 18.66 -16.11 11.39
N ASP A 160 17.85 -16.57 10.44
CA ASP A 160 16.41 -16.67 10.61
C ASP A 160 16.03 -17.74 11.64
N ALA A 161 16.74 -18.87 11.69
CA ALA A 161 16.58 -19.90 12.72
C ALA A 161 16.95 -19.35 14.11
N ALA A 162 18.09 -18.66 14.24
CA ALA A 162 18.50 -18.02 15.49
C ALA A 162 17.44 -16.99 15.96
N ARG A 163 16.89 -16.20 15.03
CA ARG A 163 15.77 -15.28 15.33
C ARG A 163 14.51 -16.01 15.79
N GLN A 164 14.21 -17.18 15.23
CA GLN A 164 13.07 -17.99 15.65
C GLN A 164 13.26 -18.56 17.05
N VAL A 165 14.46 -19.03 17.39
CA VAL A 165 14.80 -19.51 18.74
C VAL A 165 14.62 -18.39 19.76
N ILE A 166 15.20 -17.21 19.53
CA ILE A 166 15.04 -16.04 20.42
C ILE A 166 13.55 -15.64 20.55
N LEU A 167 12.77 -15.73 19.46
CA LEU A 167 11.34 -15.46 19.50
C LEU A 167 10.54 -16.53 20.27
N GLN A 168 10.99 -17.78 20.28
CA GLN A 168 10.39 -18.85 21.08
C GLN A 168 10.70 -18.65 22.56
N GLU A 169 11.96 -18.42 22.92
CA GLU A 169 12.39 -18.10 24.29
C GLU A 169 11.60 -16.90 24.85
N TYR A 170 11.44 -15.84 24.06
CA TYR A 170 10.65 -14.68 24.46
C TYR A 170 9.17 -15.03 24.69
N LYS A 171 8.57 -15.88 23.86
CA LYS A 171 7.17 -16.30 24.01
C LYS A 171 6.97 -17.21 25.23
N GLU A 172 7.93 -18.09 25.51
CA GLU A 172 7.91 -18.96 26.68
C GLU A 172 8.05 -18.15 27.96
N ALA A 173 8.97 -17.18 27.99
CA ALA A 173 9.09 -16.23 29.10
C ALA A 173 7.81 -15.39 29.28
N GLU A 174 7.16 -14.97 28.19
CA GLU A 174 5.89 -14.24 28.25
C GLU A 174 4.75 -15.13 28.78
N ALA A 175 4.70 -16.41 28.39
CA ALA A 175 3.72 -17.36 28.88
C ALA A 175 3.93 -17.69 30.37
N ALA A 176 5.18 -17.89 30.79
CA ALA A 176 5.54 -18.11 32.20
C ALA A 176 5.18 -16.90 33.07
N ALA A 177 5.50 -15.68 32.61
CA ALA A 177 5.11 -14.45 33.31
C ALA A 177 3.59 -14.28 33.42
N LYS A 178 2.82 -14.72 32.42
CA LYS A 178 1.35 -14.73 32.47
C LYS A 178 0.81 -15.76 33.47
N LEU A 179 1.39 -16.96 33.51
CA LEU A 179 1.00 -17.99 34.48
C LEU A 179 1.31 -17.57 35.92
N GLU A 180 2.49 -16.99 36.17
CA GLU A 180 2.83 -16.43 37.49
C GLU A 180 1.85 -15.32 37.90
N ALA A 181 1.48 -14.43 36.98
CA ALA A 181 0.50 -13.38 37.25
C ALA A 181 -0.90 -13.96 37.57
N GLN A 182 -1.33 -15.01 36.86
CA GLN A 182 -2.60 -15.69 37.15
C GLN A 182 -2.58 -16.39 38.51
N GLN A 183 -1.47 -17.05 38.88
CA GLN A 183 -1.30 -17.67 40.19
C GLN A 183 -1.33 -16.63 41.31
N ALA A 184 -0.71 -15.47 41.13
CA ALA A 184 -0.79 -14.36 42.08
C ALA A 184 -2.23 -13.85 42.25
N GLN A 185 -2.98 -13.67 41.15
CA GLN A 185 -4.40 -13.28 41.21
C GLN A 185 -5.27 -14.35 41.90
N GLN A 186 -4.96 -15.64 41.70
CA GLN A 186 -5.67 -16.73 42.40
C GLN A 186 -5.35 -16.73 43.90
N ALA A 187 -4.08 -16.55 44.28
CA ALA A 187 -3.68 -16.43 45.69
C ALA A 187 -4.38 -15.26 46.38
N GLU A 188 -4.48 -14.11 45.70
CA GLU A 188 -5.20 -12.93 46.20
C GLU A 188 -6.69 -13.22 46.44
N LYS A 189 -7.35 -13.91 45.49
CA LYS A 189 -8.76 -14.32 45.62
C LYS A 189 -8.99 -15.32 46.75
N GLU A 190 -8.03 -16.20 46.99
CA GLU A 190 -8.06 -17.18 48.09
C GLU A 190 -7.65 -16.58 49.44
N GLY A 191 -7.27 -15.30 49.51
CA GLY A 191 -6.78 -14.66 50.73
C GLY A 191 -5.39 -15.15 51.17
N ARG A 192 -4.63 -15.80 50.28
CA ARG A 192 -3.24 -16.20 50.52
C ARG A 192 -2.31 -15.01 50.24
N PRO A 193 -1.17 -14.90 50.93
CA PRO A 193 -0.20 -13.84 50.66
C PRO A 193 0.33 -13.94 49.24
N VAL A 194 0.25 -12.84 48.48
CA VAL A 194 0.73 -12.75 47.10
C VAL A 194 2.27 -12.80 47.09
N PRO A 195 2.90 -13.65 46.26
CA PRO A 195 4.35 -13.68 46.12
C PRO A 195 4.89 -12.29 45.73
N THR A 196 5.89 -11.80 46.46
CA THR A 196 6.53 -10.51 46.19
C THR A 196 7.55 -10.57 45.05
N TYR A 197 8.02 -11.78 44.71
CA TYR A 197 9.04 -12.01 43.70
C TYR A 197 8.48 -12.84 42.53
N PHE A 198 8.69 -12.35 41.31
CA PHE A 198 8.19 -12.93 40.06
C PHE A 198 9.36 -13.27 39.11
N PRO A 199 9.97 -14.45 39.25
CA PRO A 199 11.18 -14.80 38.49
C PRO A 199 10.96 -14.77 36.98
N ALA A 200 9.79 -15.19 36.47
CA ALA A 200 9.52 -15.16 35.03
C ALA A 200 9.40 -13.73 34.49
N LYS A 201 8.88 -12.79 35.29
CA LYS A 201 8.80 -11.36 34.90
C LYS A 201 10.18 -10.72 34.81
N GLU A 202 11.09 -11.08 35.71
CA GLU A 202 12.49 -10.65 35.63
C GLU A 202 13.26 -11.31 34.48
N ALA A 203 12.98 -12.58 34.19
CA ALA A 203 13.55 -13.25 33.02
C ALA A 203 13.09 -12.55 31.72
N LEU A 204 11.80 -12.20 31.63
CA LEU A 204 11.25 -11.48 30.48
C LEU A 204 11.86 -10.08 30.30
N SER A 205 12.15 -9.36 31.39
CA SER A 205 12.76 -8.02 31.31
C SER A 205 14.22 -8.06 30.87
N LYS A 206 14.94 -9.15 31.17
CA LYS A 206 16.32 -9.39 30.72
C LYS A 206 16.39 -9.74 29.22
N LEU A 207 15.33 -10.30 28.65
CA LEU A 207 15.27 -10.67 27.23
C LEU A 207 14.95 -9.46 26.33
N VAL A 208 15.87 -9.10 25.44
CA VAL A 208 15.62 -8.06 24.43
C VAL A 208 14.75 -8.61 23.32
N ARG A 209 13.50 -8.14 23.22
CA ARG A 209 12.61 -8.51 22.12
C ARG A 209 13.25 -8.15 20.77
N PRO A 210 13.47 -9.12 19.86
CA PRO A 210 14.04 -8.82 18.55
C PRO A 210 13.10 -7.88 17.80
N LYS A 211 13.60 -6.69 17.47
CA LYS A 211 12.83 -5.69 16.72
C LYS A 211 12.47 -6.30 15.36
N ARG A 212 11.18 -6.35 15.03
CA ARG A 212 10.71 -6.83 13.71
C ARG A 212 11.08 -5.79 12.65
N ILE A 213 12.28 -5.89 12.11
CA ILE A 213 12.70 -5.08 10.96
C ILE A 213 11.88 -5.54 9.76
N SER A 214 11.17 -4.62 9.11
CA SER A 214 10.40 -4.97 7.93
C SER A 214 11.32 -5.52 6.83
N LYS A 215 10.85 -6.49 6.02
CA LYS A 215 11.63 -7.04 4.89
C LYS A 215 12.18 -5.95 3.97
N LYS A 216 11.43 -4.85 3.79
CA LYS A 216 11.87 -3.67 3.00
C LYS A 216 13.01 -2.90 3.66
N GLN A 217 13.04 -2.81 4.99
CA GLN A 217 14.12 -2.14 5.71
C GLN A 217 15.38 -3.01 5.74
N LEU A 218 15.26 -4.34 5.87
CA LEU A 218 16.38 -5.27 5.68
C LEU A 218 16.94 -5.15 4.26
N GLN A 219 16.09 -5.16 3.23
CA GLN A 219 16.53 -4.99 1.84
C GLN A 219 17.22 -3.63 1.61
N LYS A 220 16.74 -2.55 2.24
CA LYS A 220 17.42 -1.24 2.19
C LYS A 220 18.77 -1.29 2.89
N GLN A 221 18.88 -1.95 4.04
CA GLN A 221 20.15 -2.12 4.74
C GLN A 221 21.13 -2.94 3.90
N GLU A 222 20.68 -4.02 3.25
CA GLU A 222 21.50 -4.80 2.31
C GLU A 222 21.93 -3.97 1.09
N GLN A 223 21.06 -3.11 0.55
CA GLN A 223 21.40 -2.20 -0.56
C GLN A 223 22.38 -1.09 -0.15
N LEU A 224 22.39 -0.70 1.12
CA LEU A 224 23.30 0.32 1.66
C LEU A 224 24.67 -0.24 2.03
N LYS A 225 24.80 -1.57 2.20
CA LYS A 225 26.11 -2.19 2.42
C LYS A 225 26.92 -2.09 1.12
N PRO A 226 28.15 -1.55 1.14
CA PRO A 226 28.99 -1.49 -0.04
C PRO A 226 29.24 -2.91 -0.52
N LYS A 227 28.85 -3.19 -1.76
CA LYS A 227 29.15 -4.48 -2.39
C LYS A 227 30.59 -4.43 -2.90
N PRO A 228 31.39 -5.49 -2.69
CA PRO A 228 32.72 -5.55 -3.28
C PRO A 228 32.59 -5.43 -4.80
N VAL A 229 33.44 -4.61 -5.41
CA VAL A 229 33.47 -4.46 -6.86
C VAL A 229 33.96 -5.79 -7.44
N PRO A 230 33.22 -6.41 -8.37
CA PRO A 230 33.69 -7.63 -9.01
C PRO A 230 34.98 -7.36 -9.80
N PRO A 231 35.86 -8.37 -9.98
CA PRO A 231 37.03 -8.22 -10.83
C PRO A 231 36.60 -7.81 -12.24
N ARG A 232 37.41 -6.96 -12.90
CA ARG A 232 37.13 -6.49 -14.25
C ARG A 232 37.24 -7.66 -15.23
N PRO A 233 36.17 -8.02 -15.96
CA PRO A 233 36.25 -9.04 -16.98
C PRO A 233 37.01 -8.52 -18.20
N ILE A 234 37.57 -9.44 -18.99
CA ILE A 234 38.29 -9.12 -20.23
C ILE A 234 37.50 -9.78 -21.36
N ILE A 235 37.26 -9.07 -22.46
CA ILE A 235 36.70 -9.67 -23.68
C ILE A 235 37.83 -9.62 -24.71
N PRO A 236 38.40 -10.78 -25.11
CA PRO A 236 39.46 -10.79 -26.11
C PRO A 236 38.98 -10.21 -27.45
N GLU A 237 39.90 -9.60 -28.20
CA GLU A 237 39.63 -9.11 -29.54
C GLU A 237 39.26 -10.29 -30.47
N GLY A 238 38.13 -10.19 -31.17
CA GLY A 238 37.60 -11.25 -32.05
C GLY A 238 36.25 -11.83 -31.64
N PHE A 239 35.77 -11.55 -30.42
CA PHE A 239 34.42 -11.94 -29.99
C PHE A 239 33.43 -10.78 -30.21
N SER A 240 32.50 -10.93 -31.15
CA SER A 240 31.43 -9.96 -31.39
C SER A 240 30.29 -10.14 -30.39
N LEU A 241 29.89 -9.06 -29.71
CA LEU A 241 28.65 -9.02 -28.93
C LEU A 241 27.43 -9.02 -29.87
N PRO A 242 26.26 -9.53 -29.44
CA PRO A 242 25.02 -9.41 -30.22
C PRO A 242 24.69 -7.94 -30.51
N ASP A 243 24.28 -7.63 -31.74
CA ASP A 243 24.08 -6.24 -32.24
C ASP A 243 23.12 -5.40 -31.39
N ASP A 244 22.18 -6.04 -30.70
CA ASP A 244 21.17 -5.38 -29.86
C ASP A 244 21.67 -5.03 -28.44
N GLU A 245 22.84 -5.55 -28.04
CA GLU A 245 23.38 -5.35 -26.69
C GLU A 245 24.51 -4.31 -26.65
N GLU A 246 24.36 -3.30 -25.79
CA GLU A 246 25.42 -2.34 -25.54
C GLU A 246 26.65 -3.04 -24.92
N ASN A 247 27.86 -2.67 -25.36
CA ASN A 247 29.11 -3.14 -24.75
C ASN A 247 29.28 -2.54 -23.35
N LEU A 248 28.84 -3.28 -22.32
CA LEU A 248 28.90 -2.80 -20.94
C LEU A 248 30.34 -2.76 -20.40
N LEU A 249 31.28 -3.49 -21.01
CA LEU A 249 32.69 -3.45 -20.63
C LEU A 249 33.33 -2.11 -21.04
N ALA A 250 32.97 -1.56 -22.20
CA ALA A 250 33.39 -0.21 -22.60
C ALA A 250 32.85 0.87 -21.63
N LEU A 251 31.72 0.59 -20.97
CA LEU A 251 31.12 1.47 -19.97
C LEU A 251 31.65 1.22 -18.55
N TRP A 252 32.62 0.32 -18.34
CA TRP A 252 33.10 -0.04 -17.00
C TRP A 252 33.74 1.14 -16.26
N ASP A 253 34.51 1.95 -16.98
CA ASP A 253 35.24 3.12 -16.49
C ASP A 253 34.49 4.44 -16.77
N ILE A 254 33.17 4.37 -16.94
CA ILE A 254 32.33 5.54 -17.25
C ILE A 254 32.38 6.59 -16.12
N THR A 255 32.45 7.86 -16.51
CA THR A 255 32.43 8.97 -15.55
C THR A 255 31.06 9.15 -14.90
N ASP A 256 31.02 9.74 -13.71
CA ASP A 256 29.76 10.03 -13.01
C ASP A 256 28.82 10.92 -13.82
N ASP A 257 29.36 11.83 -14.64
CA ASP A 257 28.56 12.73 -15.46
C ASP A 257 27.89 12.02 -16.62
N ASP A 258 28.55 11.03 -17.22
CA ASP A 258 27.93 10.22 -18.27
C ASP A 258 26.89 9.24 -17.70
N ILE A 259 27.11 8.71 -16.48
CA ILE A 259 26.07 7.98 -15.74
C ILE A 259 24.87 8.89 -15.49
N LYS A 260 25.07 10.15 -15.06
CA LYS A 260 23.98 11.11 -14.87
C LYS A 260 23.22 11.35 -16.18
N LYS A 261 23.90 11.58 -17.31
CA LYS A 261 23.27 11.74 -18.64
C LYS A 261 22.42 10.52 -19.00
N ARG A 262 22.95 9.31 -18.79
CA ARG A 262 22.24 8.03 -19.03
C ARG A 262 20.99 7.89 -18.16
N LEU A 263 21.09 8.23 -16.86
CA LEU A 263 19.94 8.24 -15.95
C LEU A 263 18.87 9.25 -16.37
N ILE A 264 19.27 10.43 -16.85
CA ILE A 264 18.34 11.45 -17.38
C ILE A 264 17.65 10.92 -18.64
N LYS A 265 18.39 10.31 -19.58
CA LYS A 265 17.83 9.69 -20.79
C LYS A 265 16.78 8.63 -20.44
N LYS A 266 17.11 7.71 -19.53
CA LYS A 266 16.18 6.68 -19.02
C LYS A 266 14.94 7.28 -18.34
N LYS A 267 15.08 8.39 -17.60
CA LYS A 267 13.94 9.10 -17.01
C LYS A 267 13.06 9.74 -18.09
N LYS A 268 13.65 10.30 -19.15
CA LYS A 268 12.93 10.85 -20.30
C LYS A 268 12.18 9.77 -21.09
N GLU A 269 12.83 8.64 -21.38
CA GLU A 269 12.20 7.48 -22.05
C GLU A 269 11.01 6.95 -21.26
N LYS A 270 11.18 6.69 -19.95
CA LYS A 270 10.06 6.29 -19.08
C LYS A 270 8.93 7.31 -19.02
N ALA A 271 9.24 8.60 -19.08
CA ALA A 271 8.24 9.65 -19.12
C ALA A 271 7.50 9.67 -20.47
N ALA A 272 8.18 9.37 -21.58
CA ALA A 272 7.57 9.21 -22.89
C ALA A 272 6.66 7.96 -22.92
N GLU A 273 7.17 6.79 -22.51
CA GLU A 273 6.39 5.55 -22.38
C GLU A 273 5.13 5.74 -21.52
N TRP A 274 5.24 6.49 -20.42
CA TRP A 274 4.10 6.79 -19.57
C TRP A 274 3.07 7.70 -20.25
N LYS A 275 3.52 8.72 -21.01
CA LYS A 275 2.62 9.57 -21.81
C LYS A 275 1.91 8.75 -22.88
N ASP A 276 2.62 7.86 -23.57
CA ASP A 276 2.08 6.98 -24.59
C ASP A 276 1.07 6.01 -23.99
N LEU A 277 1.37 5.41 -22.84
CA LEU A 277 0.41 4.57 -22.11
C LEU A 277 -0.87 5.35 -21.74
N VAL A 278 -0.74 6.59 -21.24
CA VAL A 278 -1.89 7.43 -20.89
C VAL A 278 -2.69 7.80 -22.15
N GLN A 279 -2.02 8.05 -23.27
CA GLN A 279 -2.66 8.33 -24.55
C GLN A 279 -3.42 7.10 -25.07
N ASN A 280 -2.78 5.93 -25.10
CA ASN A 280 -3.40 4.66 -25.47
C ASN A 280 -4.62 4.35 -24.60
N GLN A 281 -4.57 4.64 -23.29
CA GLN A 281 -5.72 4.50 -22.39
C GLN A 281 -6.86 5.48 -22.71
N LYS A 282 -6.57 6.72 -23.11
CA LYS A 282 -7.57 7.70 -23.53
C LYS A 282 -8.21 7.29 -24.86
N GLU A 283 -7.41 6.84 -25.82
CA GLU A 283 -7.87 6.34 -27.12
C GLU A 283 -8.75 5.10 -26.94
N ALA A 284 -8.33 4.14 -26.11
CA ALA A 284 -9.15 2.98 -25.76
C ALA A 284 -10.49 3.36 -25.10
N LYS A 285 -10.51 4.40 -24.25
CA LYS A 285 -11.76 4.93 -23.68
C LYS A 285 -12.64 5.60 -24.73
N ASN A 286 -12.05 6.34 -25.66
CA ASN A 286 -12.77 6.99 -26.76
C ASN A 286 -13.37 5.96 -27.71
N ILE A 287 -12.62 4.91 -28.08
CA ILE A 287 -13.13 3.79 -28.87
C ILE A 287 -14.29 3.11 -28.15
N LYS A 288 -14.17 2.84 -26.83
CA LYS A 288 -15.28 2.26 -26.05
C LYS A 288 -16.52 3.15 -26.01
N LYS A 289 -16.37 4.47 -25.95
CA LYS A 289 -17.50 5.41 -26.01
C LYS A 289 -18.15 5.42 -27.40
N ALA A 290 -17.36 5.45 -28.46
CA ALA A 290 -17.85 5.41 -29.83
C ALA A 290 -18.55 4.08 -30.14
N MET A 291 -17.98 2.95 -29.71
CA MET A 291 -18.61 1.62 -29.82
C MET A 291 -19.97 1.56 -29.10
N LYS A 292 -20.09 2.19 -27.92
CA LYS A 292 -21.38 2.30 -27.22
C LYS A 292 -22.39 3.16 -27.99
N GLY A 293 -21.93 4.20 -28.66
CA GLY A 293 -22.77 5.04 -29.53
C GLY A 293 -23.27 4.25 -30.74
N MET A 294 -22.36 3.61 -31.48
CA MET A 294 -22.73 2.79 -32.64
C MET A 294 -23.63 1.61 -32.29
N LYS A 295 -23.38 0.96 -31.14
CA LYS A 295 -24.26 -0.11 -30.66
C LYS A 295 -25.69 0.40 -30.44
N LYS A 296 -25.85 1.55 -29.78
CA LYS A 296 -27.18 2.16 -29.60
C LYS A 296 -27.84 2.48 -30.94
N ASN A 297 -27.11 3.08 -31.87
CA ASN A 297 -27.63 3.39 -33.19
C ASN A 297 -28.05 2.13 -33.97
N ALA A 298 -27.32 1.02 -33.83
CA ALA A 298 -27.66 -0.26 -34.45
C ALA A 298 -28.89 -0.90 -33.78
N ASP A 299 -28.96 -0.86 -32.45
CA ASP A 299 -30.12 -1.32 -31.68
C ASP A 299 -31.38 -0.50 -32.07
N ASP A 300 -31.27 0.82 -32.21
CA ASP A 300 -32.36 1.72 -32.64
C ASP A 300 -32.80 1.47 -34.09
N ALA A 301 -31.87 1.04 -34.96
CA ALA A 301 -32.14 0.70 -36.37
C ALA A 301 -32.59 -0.76 -36.57
N GLY A 302 -32.56 -1.61 -35.53
CA GLY A 302 -32.85 -3.03 -35.64
C GLY A 302 -31.79 -3.85 -36.40
N ILE A 303 -30.56 -3.34 -36.56
CA ILE A 303 -29.47 -4.00 -37.29
C ILE A 303 -28.58 -4.78 -36.31
N ILE A 304 -28.14 -5.99 -36.70
CA ILE A 304 -27.20 -6.79 -35.90
C ILE A 304 -25.85 -6.06 -35.80
N PHE A 305 -25.44 -5.73 -34.58
CA PHE A 305 -24.19 -5.00 -34.32
C PHE A 305 -22.95 -5.89 -34.46
N ASP A 306 -22.19 -5.74 -35.55
CA ASP A 306 -20.87 -6.35 -35.69
C ASP A 306 -19.78 -5.52 -35.00
N ILE A 307 -19.22 -6.08 -33.94
CA ILE A 307 -18.18 -5.47 -33.11
C ILE A 307 -16.90 -5.20 -33.92
N ALA A 308 -16.53 -6.09 -34.84
CA ALA A 308 -15.28 -5.96 -35.59
C ALA A 308 -15.37 -4.85 -36.64
N ALA A 309 -16.47 -4.82 -37.40
CA ALA A 309 -16.75 -3.77 -38.38
C ALA A 309 -16.82 -2.39 -37.73
N ALA A 310 -17.60 -2.26 -36.64
CA ALA A 310 -17.73 -0.99 -35.92
C ALA A 310 -16.38 -0.47 -35.37
N ARG A 311 -15.52 -1.38 -34.88
CA ARG A 311 -14.20 -1.00 -34.39
C ARG A 311 -13.29 -0.50 -35.51
N LYS A 312 -13.35 -1.10 -36.70
CA LYS A 312 -12.62 -0.66 -37.89
C LYS A 312 -13.10 0.72 -38.34
N GLU A 313 -14.41 0.93 -38.43
CA GLU A 313 -15.01 2.22 -38.82
C GLU A 313 -14.61 3.36 -37.87
N ILE A 314 -14.61 3.12 -36.56
CA ILE A 314 -14.16 4.12 -35.57
C ILE A 314 -12.69 4.47 -35.76
N LEU A 315 -11.84 3.49 -36.04
CA LEU A 315 -10.41 3.73 -36.26
C LEU A 315 -10.17 4.50 -37.57
N ASP A 316 -10.89 4.16 -38.64
CA ASP A 316 -10.82 4.86 -39.92
C ASP A 316 -11.30 6.31 -39.77
N ALA A 317 -12.41 6.54 -39.05
CA ALA A 317 -12.91 7.88 -38.74
C ALA A 317 -11.91 8.71 -37.91
N GLN A 318 -11.22 8.09 -36.95
CA GLN A 318 -10.15 8.74 -36.19
C GLN A 318 -8.95 9.09 -37.08
N ALA A 319 -8.55 8.20 -37.99
CA ALA A 319 -7.46 8.43 -38.94
C ALA A 319 -7.80 9.59 -39.90
N ILE A 320 -9.03 9.65 -40.40
CA ILE A 320 -9.52 10.75 -41.26
C ILE A 320 -9.51 12.08 -40.48
N CYS A 321 -10.03 12.10 -39.25
CA CYS A 321 -9.99 13.30 -38.40
C CYS A 321 -8.55 13.75 -38.11
N ALA A 322 -7.63 12.81 -37.90
CA ALA A 322 -6.21 13.12 -37.68
C ALA A 322 -5.55 13.70 -38.95
N LYS A 323 -5.86 13.17 -40.14
CA LYS A 323 -5.40 13.72 -41.42
C LYS A 323 -5.93 15.14 -41.66
N LYS A 324 -7.25 15.37 -41.49
CA LYS A 324 -7.87 16.70 -41.62
C LYS A 324 -7.26 17.73 -40.67
N LYS A 325 -6.94 17.34 -39.43
CA LYS A 325 -6.25 18.23 -38.47
C LYS A 325 -4.83 18.60 -38.91
N LYS A 326 -4.09 17.69 -39.54
CA LYS A 326 -2.76 17.97 -40.10
C LYS A 326 -2.84 18.94 -41.29
N GLU A 327 -3.80 18.74 -42.19
CA GLU A 327 -4.02 19.61 -43.35
C GLU A 327 -4.46 21.02 -42.94
N ALA A 328 -5.36 21.13 -41.95
CA ALA A 328 -5.81 22.41 -41.43
C ALA A 328 -4.71 23.18 -40.67
N GLY A 329 -3.80 22.46 -39.98
CA GLY A 329 -2.64 23.07 -39.33
C GLY A 329 -1.62 23.63 -40.32
N LYS A 330 -1.44 22.97 -41.46
CA LYS A 330 -0.43 23.38 -42.47
C LYS A 330 -0.78 24.67 -43.21
N LYS A 331 -2.04 25.14 -43.17
CA LYS A 331 -2.48 26.38 -43.83
C LYS A 331 -2.42 27.63 -42.94
N LYS A 332 -1.97 27.54 -41.69
CA LYS A 332 -2.03 28.68 -40.74
C LYS A 332 -0.69 29.24 -40.26
N ASP A 333 0.44 28.73 -40.76
CA ASP A 333 1.77 29.04 -40.22
C ASP A 333 2.75 29.60 -41.26
N LEU A 334 2.29 30.34 -42.28
CA LEU A 334 3.20 30.96 -43.26
C LEU A 334 3.73 32.37 -42.90
N ASP A 335 3.24 33.02 -41.83
CA ASP A 335 3.70 34.39 -41.47
C ASP A 335 4.00 34.55 -39.97
N SER A 336 4.94 33.78 -39.41
CA SER A 336 5.54 34.16 -38.12
C SER A 336 6.87 33.43 -37.85
N ASN A 337 7.92 33.86 -38.55
CA ASN A 337 9.30 33.60 -38.15
C ASN A 337 9.61 34.42 -36.89
N SER A 338 9.35 33.85 -35.72
CA SER A 338 9.90 34.35 -34.46
C SER A 338 10.77 33.25 -33.87
N GLU A 339 12.07 33.43 -34.09
CA GLU A 339 13.18 32.67 -33.53
C GLU A 339 13.09 32.71 -32.00
N SER A 340 12.37 31.75 -31.42
CA SER A 340 12.24 31.62 -29.98
C SER A 340 13.17 30.51 -29.53
N SER A 341 14.39 30.92 -29.19
CA SER A 341 15.41 30.12 -28.51
C SER A 341 14.79 29.38 -27.33
N SER A 342 14.83 28.06 -27.40
CA SER A 342 14.38 27.20 -26.32
C SER A 342 15.38 27.22 -25.19
N ASP A 343 15.21 28.16 -24.26
CA ASP A 343 15.83 28.13 -22.94
C ASP A 343 15.36 26.86 -22.23
N LEU A 344 16.25 25.88 -22.22
CA LEU A 344 16.20 24.74 -21.34
C LEU A 344 16.58 25.25 -19.95
N ASP A 345 15.58 25.45 -19.10
CA ASP A 345 15.72 25.66 -17.65
C ASP A 345 16.63 24.56 -17.05
N SER A 346 17.94 24.83 -17.01
CA SER A 346 18.85 24.26 -16.04
C SER A 346 18.83 25.20 -14.85
N ASP A 347 18.26 24.73 -13.73
CA ASP A 347 18.46 25.28 -12.40
C ASP A 347 19.98 25.27 -12.09
N ALA A 348 20.68 26.34 -12.47
CA ALA A 348 21.97 26.73 -11.94
C ALA A 348 21.75 28.02 -11.14
N ASP A 349 21.86 27.91 -9.82
CA ASP A 349 21.99 29.04 -8.89
C ASP A 349 23.14 29.93 -9.38
N MET A 350 22.81 31.14 -9.84
CA MET A 350 23.76 32.24 -9.98
C MET A 350 23.11 33.47 -9.34
N GLU A 351 23.86 34.05 -8.41
CA GLU A 351 23.47 35.15 -7.55
C GLU A 351 23.10 36.43 -8.31
N GLU A 352 22.10 37.11 -7.74
CA GLU A 352 21.97 38.55 -7.56
C GLU A 352 22.56 39.50 -8.62
N ALA A 353 21.71 39.94 -9.55
CA ALA A 353 21.82 41.27 -10.14
C ALA A 353 20.43 41.88 -10.39
N LYS A 354 20.25 43.10 -9.87
CA LYS A 354 19.05 43.96 -9.95
C LYS A 354 18.73 44.32 -11.40
N VAL A 355 17.52 44.02 -11.89
CA VAL A 355 16.90 44.67 -13.07
C VAL A 355 15.37 44.75 -12.92
N ASP A 356 14.84 45.87 -13.40
CA ASP A 356 13.51 46.50 -13.35
C ASP A 356 12.26 45.66 -13.73
N PRO A 357 11.03 46.15 -13.42
CA PRO A 357 9.81 45.36 -13.51
C PRO A 357 9.26 45.29 -14.94
N ILE A 358 9.45 44.15 -15.60
CA ILE A 358 8.86 43.86 -16.92
C ILE A 358 7.40 43.42 -16.78
N GLU A 359 6.53 44.07 -17.55
CA GLU A 359 5.10 43.83 -17.65
C GLU A 359 4.77 42.37 -18.01
N ARG A 360 3.84 41.79 -17.25
CA ARG A 360 3.34 40.42 -17.45
C ARG A 360 2.31 40.38 -18.56
N GLU A 361 2.76 40.08 -19.78
CA GLU A 361 1.84 39.64 -20.84
C GLU A 361 1.36 38.19 -20.63
N GLU A 362 0.07 37.99 -20.88
CA GLU A 362 -0.65 36.75 -20.68
C GLU A 362 -0.19 35.66 -21.66
N LYS A 363 0.61 34.70 -21.16
CA LYS A 363 1.05 33.50 -21.88
C LYS A 363 -0.16 32.70 -22.39
N LYS A 364 -0.51 32.86 -23.67
CA LYS A 364 -1.41 31.95 -24.39
C LYS A 364 -0.70 30.61 -24.58
N HIS A 365 -1.23 29.55 -23.96
CA HIS A 365 -0.74 28.18 -24.12
C HIS A 365 -0.73 27.76 -25.60
N LYS A 366 0.46 27.67 -26.20
CA LYS A 366 0.66 27.04 -27.51
C LYS A 366 0.11 25.62 -27.45
N ARG A 367 -0.92 25.33 -28.25
CA ARG A 367 -1.48 23.99 -28.43
C ARG A 367 -0.40 23.12 -29.07
N THR A 368 0.21 22.24 -28.30
CA THR A 368 1.09 21.20 -28.82
C THR A 368 0.30 20.39 -29.86
N THR A 369 0.90 20.22 -31.04
CA THR A 369 0.36 19.40 -32.12
C THR A 369 0.05 18.00 -31.56
N PRO A 370 -1.14 17.43 -31.84
CA PRO A 370 -1.46 16.10 -31.35
C PRO A 370 -0.46 15.09 -31.95
N PRO A 371 0.14 14.21 -31.13
CA PRO A 371 1.05 13.17 -31.62
C PRO A 371 0.35 12.31 -32.68
N LYS A 372 1.12 11.92 -33.69
CA LYS A 372 0.63 11.11 -34.83
C LYS A 372 0.10 9.78 -34.28
N PHE A 373 -1.10 9.41 -34.71
CA PHE A 373 -1.70 8.12 -34.38
C PHE A 373 -1.09 7.07 -35.31
N ASP A 374 -0.16 6.26 -34.79
CA ASP A 374 0.48 5.19 -35.56
C ASP A 374 -0.33 3.90 -35.42
N ALA A 375 -0.83 3.37 -36.54
CA ALA A 375 -1.68 2.18 -36.59
C ALA A 375 -0.97 0.90 -36.08
N THR A 376 0.37 0.90 -36.09
CA THR A 376 1.23 -0.15 -35.52
C THR A 376 1.12 -0.22 -34.00
N ASN A 377 1.17 0.93 -33.31
CA ASN A 377 1.09 1.01 -31.85
C ASN A 377 -0.26 0.49 -31.32
N MET A 378 -1.31 0.56 -32.13
CA MET A 378 -2.63 0.00 -31.78
C MET A 378 -2.69 -1.52 -31.88
N LYS A 379 -2.01 -2.14 -32.84
CA LYS A 379 -1.90 -3.62 -32.91
C LYS A 379 -1.14 -4.14 -31.70
N GLU A 380 -0.02 -3.50 -31.34
CA GLU A 380 0.73 -3.80 -30.12
C GLU A 380 -0.10 -3.58 -28.85
N ALA A 381 -0.89 -2.50 -28.77
CA ALA A 381 -1.78 -2.26 -27.64
C ALA A 381 -2.85 -3.35 -27.49
N LEU A 382 -3.37 -3.90 -28.59
CA LEU A 382 -4.33 -5.00 -28.59
C LEU A 382 -3.70 -6.33 -28.16
N GLU A 383 -2.48 -6.60 -28.62
CA GLU A 383 -1.71 -7.77 -28.18
C GLU A 383 -1.35 -7.68 -26.70
N LEU A 384 -0.98 -6.50 -26.21
CA LEU A 384 -0.78 -6.25 -24.78
C LEU A 384 -2.07 -6.43 -23.97
N GLU A 385 -3.24 -6.01 -24.47
CA GLU A 385 -4.52 -6.23 -23.81
C GLU A 385 -4.88 -7.74 -23.76
N ARG A 386 -4.69 -8.47 -24.87
CA ARG A 386 -4.87 -9.93 -24.91
C ARG A 386 -3.91 -10.64 -23.97
N ALA A 387 -2.64 -10.26 -23.96
CA ALA A 387 -1.64 -10.81 -23.05
C ALA A 387 -1.98 -10.54 -21.58
N GLN A 388 -2.51 -9.36 -21.24
CA GLN A 388 -2.99 -9.06 -19.89
C GLN A 388 -4.22 -9.88 -19.49
N GLN A 389 -5.15 -10.12 -20.42
CA GLN A 389 -6.31 -10.97 -20.18
C GLN A 389 -5.89 -12.44 -19.97
N ALA A 390 -5.00 -12.95 -20.83
CA ALA A 390 -4.39 -14.28 -20.68
C ALA A 390 -3.65 -14.41 -19.34
N LYS A 391 -2.83 -13.42 -18.94
CA LYS A 391 -2.18 -13.38 -17.62
C LYS A 391 -3.18 -13.41 -16.46
N LYS A 392 -4.32 -12.70 -16.57
CA LYS A 392 -5.39 -12.73 -15.55
C LYS A 392 -6.08 -14.09 -15.49
N GLN A 393 -6.31 -14.73 -16.62
CA GLN A 393 -6.90 -16.08 -16.69
C GLN A 393 -5.93 -17.12 -16.11
N ALA A 394 -4.68 -17.12 -16.55
CA ALA A 394 -3.63 -17.99 -16.01
C ALA A 394 -3.44 -17.80 -14.49
N ALA A 395 -3.48 -16.56 -13.99
CA ALA A 395 -3.41 -16.29 -12.54
C ALA A 395 -4.64 -16.82 -11.78
N ARG A 396 -5.83 -16.79 -12.39
CA ARG A 396 -7.05 -17.39 -11.81
C ARG A 396 -6.97 -18.90 -11.79
N GLU A 397 -6.46 -19.52 -12.86
CA GLU A 397 -6.27 -20.96 -12.96
C GLU A 397 -5.23 -21.45 -11.97
N ARG A 398 -4.10 -20.75 -11.84
CA ARG A 398 -3.07 -21.03 -10.82
C ARG A 398 -3.65 -20.98 -9.41
N ARG A 399 -4.47 -19.97 -9.08
CA ARG A 399 -5.18 -19.91 -7.78
C ARG A 399 -6.18 -21.04 -7.59
N LYS A 400 -6.83 -21.52 -8.66
CA LYS A 400 -7.72 -22.70 -8.58
C LYS A 400 -6.92 -23.98 -8.35
N GLN A 401 -5.78 -24.13 -9.01
CA GLN A 401 -4.87 -25.26 -8.80
C GLN A 401 -4.28 -25.26 -7.39
N GLU A 402 -3.85 -24.10 -6.89
CA GLU A 402 -3.34 -23.94 -5.52
C GLU A 402 -4.40 -24.27 -4.46
N ARG A 403 -5.67 -23.88 -4.69
CA ARG A 403 -6.79 -24.29 -3.82
C ARG A 403 -7.03 -25.79 -3.86
N LYS A 404 -7.02 -26.40 -5.05
CA LYS A 404 -7.17 -27.87 -5.18
C LYS A 404 -6.02 -28.62 -4.53
N GLN A 405 -4.78 -28.15 -4.68
CA GLN A 405 -3.62 -28.74 -4.03
C GLN A 405 -3.73 -28.62 -2.51
N LYS A 406 -4.15 -27.46 -2.01
CA LYS A 406 -4.39 -27.27 -0.57
C LYS A 406 -5.52 -28.15 -0.04
N GLU A 407 -6.62 -28.29 -0.77
CA GLU A 407 -7.71 -29.22 -0.40
C GLU A 407 -7.23 -30.68 -0.33
N VAL A 408 -6.34 -31.10 -1.25
CA VAL A 408 -5.73 -32.45 -1.23
C VAL A 408 -4.71 -32.61 -0.10
N GLU A 409 -3.94 -31.58 0.23
CA GLU A 409 -3.03 -31.60 1.38
C GLU A 409 -3.82 -31.65 2.70
N ASP A 410 -4.85 -30.81 2.83
CA ASP A 410 -5.72 -30.78 4.01
C ASP A 410 -6.42 -32.15 4.18
N SER A 411 -6.94 -32.77 3.11
CA SER A 411 -7.55 -34.10 3.18
C SER A 411 -6.55 -35.20 3.57
N LYS A 412 -5.31 -35.16 3.06
CA LYS A 412 -4.24 -36.09 3.47
C LYS A 412 -3.87 -35.93 4.95
N THR A 413 -3.80 -34.70 5.45
CA THR A 413 -3.51 -34.47 6.87
C THR A 413 -4.65 -34.91 7.78
N GLU A 414 -5.91 -34.83 7.34
CA GLU A 414 -7.04 -35.39 8.07
C GLU A 414 -7.02 -36.92 8.09
N GLU A 415 -6.73 -37.57 6.96
CA GLU A 415 -6.55 -39.02 6.90
C GLU A 415 -5.41 -39.50 7.81
N GLU A 416 -4.28 -38.79 7.85
CA GLU A 416 -3.14 -39.13 8.71
C GLU A 416 -3.49 -38.96 10.20
N LYS A 417 -4.23 -37.91 10.58
CA LYS A 417 -4.73 -37.70 11.95
C LYS A 417 -5.72 -38.79 12.36
N GLN A 418 -6.61 -39.21 11.47
CA GLN A 418 -7.56 -40.30 11.74
C GLN A 418 -6.83 -41.64 11.91
N LEU A 419 -5.80 -41.92 11.10
CA LEU A 419 -4.96 -43.12 11.25
C LEU A 419 -4.15 -43.10 12.55
N ALA A 420 -3.62 -41.94 12.96
CA ALA A 420 -2.91 -41.79 14.23
C ALA A 420 -3.84 -41.99 15.45
N ALA A 421 -5.05 -41.42 15.41
CA ALA A 421 -6.07 -41.61 16.44
C ALA A 421 -6.52 -43.09 16.54
N ALA A 422 -6.71 -43.77 15.40
CA ALA A 422 -7.04 -45.20 15.37
C ALA A 422 -5.91 -46.08 15.93
N LYS A 423 -4.64 -45.71 15.71
CA LYS A 423 -3.47 -46.38 16.32
C LYS A 423 -3.41 -46.16 17.84
N HIS A 424 -3.71 -44.95 18.33
CA HIS A 424 -3.79 -44.67 19.77
C HIS A 424 -4.92 -45.44 20.44
N ALA A 425 -6.13 -45.45 19.87
CA ALA A 425 -7.26 -46.21 20.41
C ALA A 425 -7.00 -47.73 20.44
N LYS A 426 -6.29 -48.28 19.45
CA LYS A 426 -5.87 -49.70 19.46
C LYS A 426 -4.83 -50.00 20.55
N LYS A 427 -3.90 -49.08 20.83
CA LYS A 427 -2.92 -49.23 21.91
C LYS A 427 -3.59 -49.17 23.28
N GLU A 428 -4.53 -48.25 23.46
CA GLU A 428 -5.28 -48.08 24.71
C GLU A 428 -6.18 -49.28 25.02
N LYS A 429 -6.90 -49.83 24.02
CA LYS A 429 -7.67 -51.08 24.19
C LYS A 429 -6.79 -52.28 24.55
N LYS A 430 -5.56 -52.36 24.01
CA LYS A 430 -4.60 -53.41 24.39
C LYS A 430 -4.09 -53.21 25.82
N ALA A 431 -3.77 -51.98 26.23
CA ALA A 431 -3.35 -51.66 27.58
C ALA A 431 -4.46 -51.96 28.62
N ALA A 432 -5.70 -51.57 28.32
CA ALA A 432 -6.86 -51.88 29.18
C ALA A 432 -7.10 -53.39 29.31
N ARG A 433 -6.93 -54.17 28.23
CA ARG A 433 -7.06 -55.63 28.29
C ARG A 433 -5.95 -56.30 29.10
N ILE A 434 -4.73 -55.75 29.07
CA ILE A 434 -3.62 -56.23 29.92
C ILE A 434 -3.87 -55.87 31.39
N ALA A 435 -4.31 -54.64 31.66
CA ALA A 435 -4.66 -54.21 33.02
C ALA A 435 -5.83 -55.03 33.61
N ALA A 436 -6.85 -55.34 32.81
CA ALA A 436 -7.96 -56.19 33.24
C ALA A 436 -7.52 -57.64 33.52
N LYS A 437 -6.58 -58.18 32.76
CA LYS A 437 -6.00 -59.51 33.04
C LYS A 437 -5.18 -59.51 34.33
N LEU A 438 -4.36 -58.48 34.55
CA LEU A 438 -3.57 -58.35 35.79
C LEU A 438 -4.46 -58.16 37.03
N ALA A 439 -5.56 -57.41 36.90
CA ALA A 439 -6.54 -57.26 37.99
C ALA A 439 -7.27 -58.58 38.31
N ALA A 440 -7.61 -59.38 37.30
CA ALA A 440 -8.24 -60.69 37.49
C ALA A 440 -7.28 -61.73 38.11
N GLU A 441 -5.98 -61.67 37.80
CA GLU A 441 -4.97 -62.55 38.42
C GLU A 441 -4.70 -62.23 39.90
N THR A 442 -5.04 -61.02 40.36
CA THR A 442 -4.86 -60.63 41.79
C THR A 442 -6.02 -61.01 42.72
N SER A 443 -7.13 -61.57 42.22
CA SER A 443 -8.27 -61.99 43.07
C SER A 443 -8.38 -63.50 43.33
N GLU A 444 -7.49 -64.33 42.78
CA GLU A 444 -7.52 -65.79 42.99
C GLU A 444 -6.15 -66.35 43.42
N LYS A 445 -5.74 -66.10 44.67
CA LYS A 445 -4.91 -67.04 45.46
C LYS A 445 -4.70 -66.55 46.89
N SER A 446 -5.68 -66.82 47.73
CA SER A 446 -5.41 -67.09 49.14
C SER A 446 -5.25 -68.59 49.32
N THR A 447 -4.36 -68.97 50.25
CA THR A 447 -4.08 -70.31 50.78
C THR A 447 -2.90 -71.11 50.19
N LYS A 448 -1.79 -71.03 50.93
CA LYS A 448 -1.11 -72.17 51.60
C LYS A 448 0.19 -72.73 50.99
N ARG A 449 1.29 -72.29 51.63
CA ARG A 449 2.43 -73.06 52.19
C ARG A 449 3.61 -73.52 51.29
N LYS A 450 4.78 -73.11 51.82
CA LYS A 450 6.05 -73.86 52.07
C LYS A 450 7.18 -73.82 51.01
N ARG A 451 8.26 -73.13 51.47
CA ARG A 451 9.67 -73.56 51.62
C ARG A 451 10.59 -73.67 50.40
N ALA A 452 11.77 -73.05 50.61
CA ALA A 452 13.12 -73.42 50.13
C ALA A 452 13.34 -73.25 48.62
N ASP A 453 14.52 -72.97 48.08
CA ASP A 453 15.89 -72.74 48.54
C ASP A 453 16.63 -72.13 47.32
N SER A 454 17.85 -71.62 47.52
CA SER A 454 18.94 -71.53 46.52
C SER A 454 18.72 -70.67 45.25
N ASP A 455 19.71 -70.14 44.54
CA ASP A 455 21.10 -69.68 44.74
C ASP A 455 21.52 -69.14 43.35
N GLU A 456 22.64 -68.42 43.27
CA GLU A 456 23.42 -68.08 42.06
C GLU A 456 22.78 -67.14 41.00
N GLU A 457 23.31 -65.95 40.73
CA GLU A 457 24.61 -65.62 40.10
C GLU A 457 24.64 -65.89 38.58
N ILE A 458 25.43 -65.08 37.84
CA ILE A 458 25.83 -65.18 36.42
C ILE A 458 25.16 -64.17 35.46
N SER A 459 25.83 -63.01 35.34
CA SER A 459 26.23 -62.37 34.06
C SER A 459 27.17 -63.36 33.31
N PRO A 460 27.23 -63.51 31.96
CA PRO A 460 27.68 -62.42 31.07
C PRO A 460 27.35 -62.49 29.54
N GLN A 461 27.68 -61.38 28.87
CA GLN A 461 28.33 -61.18 27.54
C GLN A 461 27.97 -61.98 26.26
N SER A 462 28.24 -61.28 25.14
CA SER A 462 28.59 -61.77 23.78
C SER A 462 27.39 -62.10 22.86
N GLU A 463 27.38 -61.94 21.54
CA GLU A 463 28.38 -61.58 20.53
C GLU A 463 27.66 -61.30 19.17
N LYS A 464 28.25 -60.41 18.36
CA LYS A 464 28.45 -60.47 16.89
C LYS A 464 27.36 -60.85 15.85
N ILE A 465 27.26 -59.95 14.84
CA ILE A 465 27.36 -60.19 13.37
C ILE A 465 26.20 -60.91 12.64
N LYS A 466 25.50 -60.23 11.69
CA LYS A 466 25.56 -60.42 10.21
C LYS A 466 24.45 -59.68 9.44
N SER A 467 24.79 -59.34 8.22
CA SER A 467 24.06 -58.70 7.10
C SER A 467 22.75 -59.38 6.66
N PRO A 468 21.86 -58.67 5.93
CA PRO A 468 20.56 -59.19 5.52
C PRO A 468 20.59 -59.96 4.19
N LEU A 469 19.90 -61.11 4.16
CA LEU A 469 19.55 -61.88 2.97
C LEU A 469 18.03 -61.81 2.73
N VAL A 470 17.65 -61.76 1.46
CA VAL A 470 16.30 -61.74 0.85
C VAL A 470 15.49 -63.00 1.22
N PRO A 471 14.14 -62.94 1.23
CA PRO A 471 13.38 -63.77 0.28
C PRO A 471 12.06 -63.17 -0.28
N GLU A 472 11.85 -63.41 -1.58
CA GLU A 472 10.69 -64.02 -2.27
C GLU A 472 9.21 -63.61 -2.00
N VAL A 473 8.48 -63.12 -3.02
CA VAL A 473 7.59 -63.82 -3.99
C VAL A 473 6.21 -64.22 -3.43
N LYS A 474 5.12 -63.70 -4.06
CA LYS A 474 4.01 -64.52 -4.59
C LYS A 474 3.12 -63.76 -5.60
N LYS A 475 2.92 -64.44 -6.73
CA LYS A 475 2.13 -64.12 -7.93
C LYS A 475 0.63 -64.41 -7.75
N LYS A 476 -0.22 -63.79 -8.58
CA LYS A 476 -1.24 -64.42 -9.48
C LYS A 476 -2.07 -63.31 -10.16
N ASN A 477 -1.91 -63.08 -11.47
CA ASN A 477 -2.63 -63.67 -12.63
C ASN A 477 -3.83 -62.78 -13.05
N GLU A 478 -3.78 -62.15 -14.24
CA GLU A 478 -4.33 -62.62 -15.54
C GLU A 478 -5.81 -62.17 -15.69
N SER A 479 -6.35 -61.57 -16.76
CA SER A 479 -6.09 -61.73 -18.19
C SER A 479 -6.80 -60.62 -19.02
N LYS A 480 -6.20 -60.26 -20.18
CA LYS A 480 -6.74 -60.06 -21.56
C LYS A 480 -8.14 -59.39 -21.72
N ARG A 481 -8.37 -58.41 -22.62
CA ARG A 481 -8.35 -58.50 -24.11
C ARG A 481 -8.80 -57.12 -24.68
N VAL A 482 -7.98 -56.33 -25.39
CA VAL A 482 -7.78 -56.18 -26.86
C VAL A 482 -8.98 -55.62 -27.67
N LYS A 483 -8.77 -54.40 -28.24
CA LYS A 483 -9.24 -53.77 -29.52
C LYS A 483 -10.77 -53.67 -29.75
N SER A 484 -11.36 -52.67 -30.41
CA SER A 484 -10.96 -51.90 -31.60
C SER A 484 -11.84 -50.63 -31.77
N GLU A 485 -11.34 -49.70 -32.60
CA GLU A 485 -12.01 -48.54 -33.20
C GLU A 485 -13.21 -48.94 -34.09
N THR A 486 -14.29 -48.14 -34.17
CA THR A 486 -14.74 -47.38 -35.38
C THR A 486 -16.15 -46.75 -35.22
N LYS A 487 -16.24 -45.50 -35.70
CA LYS A 487 -17.29 -44.83 -36.51
C LYS A 487 -18.77 -44.73 -36.07
N GLU A 488 -19.19 -43.46 -36.00
CA GLU A 488 -20.32 -42.82 -36.70
C GLU A 488 -21.81 -43.09 -36.36
N THR A 489 -22.52 -41.95 -36.30
CA THR A 489 -23.91 -41.68 -36.72
C THR A 489 -25.12 -41.87 -35.78
N LYS A 490 -25.69 -40.69 -35.44
CA LYS A 490 -27.10 -40.24 -35.58
C LYS A 490 -28.20 -40.74 -34.60
N LEU A 491 -28.79 -39.72 -33.95
CA LEU A 491 -30.23 -39.40 -33.84
C LEU A 491 -31.18 -40.40 -33.14
N LYS A 492 -31.71 -40.04 -31.96
CA LYS A 492 -33.11 -39.59 -31.71
C LYS A 492 -33.47 -39.62 -30.21
N VAL A 493 -34.24 -38.60 -29.82
CA VAL A 493 -34.96 -38.40 -28.54
C VAL A 493 -36.25 -39.26 -28.57
N PRO A 494 -36.78 -39.78 -27.43
CA PRO A 494 -37.87 -39.08 -26.72
C PRO A 494 -37.85 -39.19 -25.16
N TYR A 495 -38.44 -38.17 -24.51
CA TYR A 495 -39.31 -38.14 -23.30
C TYR A 495 -39.07 -39.17 -22.15
N GLU A 496 -39.15 -38.88 -20.84
CA GLU A 496 -39.86 -37.87 -20.05
C GLU A 496 -39.39 -37.97 -18.56
N ALA A 497 -39.60 -36.89 -17.80
CA ALA A 497 -39.70 -36.81 -16.32
C ALA A 497 -38.51 -37.21 -15.42
N VAL A 498 -37.99 -36.24 -14.64
CA VAL A 498 -37.99 -36.23 -13.14
C VAL A 498 -37.24 -34.97 -12.64
N GLN A 499 -38.03 -34.09 -12.02
CA GLN A 499 -37.81 -33.26 -10.82
C GLN A 499 -36.62 -32.29 -10.68
N GLU A 500 -37.01 -31.02 -10.53
CA GLU A 500 -36.49 -29.99 -9.61
C GLU A 500 -34.96 -29.79 -9.45
N HIS A 501 -34.42 -28.80 -10.18
CA HIS A 501 -33.29 -28.03 -9.67
C HIS A 501 -33.50 -26.52 -9.85
N LYS A 502 -33.78 -25.85 -8.73
CA LYS A 502 -33.81 -24.40 -8.58
C LYS A 502 -32.42 -23.81 -8.87
N SER A 503 -32.45 -22.84 -9.78
CA SER A 503 -31.38 -21.93 -10.19
C SER A 503 -30.39 -21.50 -9.08
N LYS A 504 -29.09 -21.76 -9.27
CA LYS A 504 -28.01 -20.98 -8.65
C LYS A 504 -27.68 -19.79 -9.54
N LYS A 505 -28.55 -18.79 -9.42
CA LYS A 505 -28.35 -17.40 -9.86
C LYS A 505 -27.04 -16.88 -9.26
N GLN A 506 -26.24 -16.22 -10.09
CA GLN A 506 -25.03 -15.50 -9.72
C GLN A 506 -25.32 -14.60 -8.51
N LYS A 507 -24.69 -14.88 -7.37
CA LYS A 507 -24.75 -13.99 -6.21
C LYS A 507 -23.98 -12.71 -6.55
N SER A 508 -24.73 -11.62 -6.67
CA SER A 508 -24.23 -10.24 -6.76
C SER A 508 -23.32 -9.93 -5.57
N SER A 509 -22.44 -8.94 -5.71
CA SER A 509 -21.43 -8.61 -4.70
C SER A 509 -21.99 -8.21 -3.34
N ASP A 510 -23.28 -7.84 -3.25
CA ASP A 510 -23.95 -7.53 -1.98
C ASP A 510 -24.10 -8.74 -1.06
N ALA A 511 -24.51 -9.90 -1.59
CA ALA A 511 -24.66 -11.11 -0.78
C ALA A 511 -23.31 -11.64 -0.24
N ARG A 512 -22.19 -11.15 -0.80
CA ARG A 512 -20.84 -11.44 -0.29
C ARG A 512 -20.43 -10.46 0.82
N MET A 513 -20.85 -9.20 0.72
CA MET A 513 -20.65 -8.20 1.79
C MET A 513 -21.47 -8.57 3.03
N ASP A 514 -22.71 -9.00 2.87
CA ASP A 514 -23.56 -9.41 4.01
C ASP A 514 -23.02 -10.66 4.71
N ARG A 515 -22.42 -11.59 3.96
CA ARG A 515 -21.73 -12.76 4.55
C ARG A 515 -20.46 -12.36 5.30
N GLU A 516 -19.71 -11.39 4.78
CA GLU A 516 -18.51 -10.89 5.46
C GLU A 516 -18.85 -10.06 6.71
N ILE A 517 -19.96 -9.32 6.71
CA ILE A 517 -20.47 -8.59 7.87
C ILE A 517 -20.99 -9.55 8.94
N THR A 518 -21.68 -10.62 8.56
CA THR A 518 -22.18 -11.65 9.50
C THR A 518 -21.05 -12.50 10.08
N GLU A 519 -20.04 -12.87 9.28
CA GLU A 519 -18.82 -13.55 9.78
C GLU A 519 -17.97 -12.64 10.68
N ARG A 520 -17.89 -11.33 10.40
CA ARG A 520 -17.24 -10.37 11.31
C ARG A 520 -18.02 -10.16 12.60
N LYS A 521 -19.35 -10.09 12.55
CA LYS A 521 -20.18 -10.02 13.76
C LYS A 521 -20.05 -11.29 14.60
N ALA A 522 -20.00 -12.47 13.98
CA ALA A 522 -19.78 -13.73 14.69
C ALA A 522 -18.38 -13.81 15.30
N LYS A 523 -17.34 -13.30 14.62
CA LYS A 523 -15.98 -13.20 15.19
C LYS A 523 -15.88 -12.21 16.33
N MET A 524 -16.51 -11.03 16.22
CA MET A 524 -16.55 -10.05 17.30
C MET A 524 -17.37 -10.55 18.51
N ALA A 525 -18.44 -11.31 18.28
CA ALA A 525 -19.20 -11.95 19.36
C ALA A 525 -18.41 -13.08 20.06
N ALA A 526 -17.59 -13.83 19.31
CA ALA A 526 -16.70 -14.85 19.87
C ALA A 526 -15.46 -14.25 20.57
N GLU A 527 -15.00 -13.06 20.14
CA GLU A 527 -13.92 -12.33 20.81
C GLU A 527 -14.41 -11.57 22.06
N ALA A 528 -15.70 -11.18 22.12
CA ALA A 528 -16.31 -10.58 23.30
C ALA A 528 -16.57 -11.57 24.46
N SER A 529 -16.53 -12.88 24.22
CA SER A 529 -16.67 -13.91 25.27
C SER A 529 -15.32 -14.34 25.89
N ASN A 530 -14.20 -13.88 25.35
CA ASN A 530 -12.89 -14.03 26.01
C ASN A 530 -12.64 -12.78 26.86
N GLY A 531 -12.93 -12.89 28.15
CA GLY A 531 -12.72 -11.86 29.15
C GLY A 531 -11.26 -11.37 29.15
N TYR A 532 -11.02 -10.27 28.46
CA TYR A 532 -9.80 -9.50 28.59
C TYR A 532 -10.01 -8.47 29.70
N GLU A 533 -9.25 -8.65 30.78
CA GLU A 533 -9.02 -7.63 31.79
C GLU A 533 -8.66 -6.31 31.11
N LYS A 534 -9.48 -5.31 31.38
CA LYS A 534 -9.24 -3.90 31.07
C LYS A 534 -7.91 -3.51 31.71
N HIS A 535 -6.83 -3.45 30.92
CA HIS A 535 -5.63 -2.74 31.32
C HIS A 535 -6.00 -1.26 31.47
N SER A 536 -6.29 -0.85 32.70
CA SER A 536 -6.34 0.53 33.14
C SER A 536 -4.94 1.13 33.02
N TYR A 537 -4.57 1.53 31.81
CA TYR A 537 -3.50 2.50 31.62
C TYR A 537 -3.90 3.77 32.36
N ALA A 538 -3.26 4.01 33.49
CA ALA A 538 -2.86 5.29 34.06
C ALA A 538 -3.56 6.55 33.50
N ALA A 539 -4.89 6.58 33.51
CA ALA A 539 -5.64 7.80 33.66
C ALA A 539 -5.61 8.06 35.16
N GLU A 540 -4.58 8.76 35.61
CA GLU A 540 -4.59 9.45 36.89
C GLU A 540 -5.97 10.11 37.00
N HIS A 541 -6.81 9.59 37.88
CA HIS A 541 -8.10 10.20 38.16
C HIS A 541 -7.75 11.54 38.81
N TRP A 542 -7.88 12.62 38.03
CA TRP A 542 -7.68 13.98 38.54
C TRP A 542 -8.70 14.18 39.65
N ASN A 543 -8.27 14.02 40.91
CA ASN A 543 -9.14 14.22 42.06
C ASN A 543 -9.32 15.74 42.27
N PRO A 544 -10.46 16.34 41.89
CA PRO A 544 -10.69 17.78 42.05
C PRO A 544 -10.71 18.19 43.54
N GLU A 545 -10.89 17.22 44.44
CA GLU A 545 -10.84 17.45 45.88
C GLU A 545 -9.44 17.76 46.40
N LYS A 546 -8.39 17.21 45.76
CA LYS A 546 -6.99 17.45 46.14
C LYS A 546 -6.43 18.78 45.61
N LEU A 547 -7.17 19.52 44.78
CA LEU A 547 -6.80 20.91 44.47
C LEU A 547 -7.06 21.78 45.71
N THR A 548 -6.01 22.14 46.41
CA THR A 548 -6.03 23.14 47.49
C THR A 548 -6.35 24.51 46.89
N GLY A 549 -7.55 25.01 47.15
CA GLY A 549 -8.03 26.32 46.71
C GLY A 549 -9.56 26.46 46.83
N ASP A 550 -10.03 27.71 46.89
CA ASP A 550 -11.43 28.08 47.09
C ASP A 550 -12.39 27.38 46.12
N ALA A 551 -13.61 27.11 46.58
CA ALA A 551 -14.66 26.42 45.81
C ALA A 551 -14.90 27.03 44.42
N ALA A 552 -14.74 28.36 44.28
CA ALA A 552 -14.84 29.05 42.99
C ALA A 552 -13.75 28.64 41.99
N ARG A 553 -12.54 28.30 42.45
CA ARG A 553 -11.45 27.82 41.58
C ARG A 553 -11.72 26.38 41.13
N LYS A 554 -12.25 25.53 42.01
CA LYS A 554 -12.69 24.16 41.67
C LYS A 554 -13.84 24.18 40.65
N GLU A 555 -14.81 25.07 40.82
CA GLU A 555 -15.94 25.23 39.89
C GLU A 555 -15.48 25.75 38.51
N LYS A 556 -14.55 26.71 38.48
CA LYS A 556 -13.97 27.22 37.23
C LYS A 556 -13.16 26.14 36.50
N PHE A 557 -12.46 25.28 37.24
CA PHE A 557 -11.73 24.14 36.69
C PHE A 557 -12.68 23.08 36.12
N LEU A 558 -13.77 22.76 36.82
CA LEU A 558 -14.84 21.87 36.32
C LEU A 558 -15.56 22.43 35.09
N ARG A 559 -15.75 23.76 35.03
CA ARG A 559 -16.29 24.46 33.85
C ARG A 559 -15.31 24.42 32.66
N LEU A 560 -14.00 24.48 32.92
CA LEU A 560 -12.96 24.39 31.88
C LEU A 560 -12.83 22.95 31.32
N LEU A 561 -13.01 21.94 32.18
CA LEU A 561 -13.06 20.52 31.80
C LEU A 561 -14.39 20.09 31.17
N GLY A 562 -15.34 21.01 31.00
CA GLY A 562 -16.62 20.75 30.34
C GLY A 562 -17.67 20.02 31.20
N ALA A 563 -17.36 19.70 32.46
CA ALA A 563 -18.27 19.02 33.37
C ALA A 563 -19.37 19.96 33.95
N GLY A 564 -19.14 21.27 33.96
CA GLY A 564 -20.05 22.25 34.59
C GLY A 564 -21.14 22.86 33.69
N LYS A 565 -21.47 22.27 32.54
CA LYS A 565 -22.43 22.86 31.58
C LYS A 565 -23.79 22.17 31.62
N GLY A 566 -24.45 22.19 32.77
CA GLY A 566 -25.83 21.76 32.90
C GLY A 566 -26.40 22.23 34.24
N THR A 567 -27.59 22.82 34.20
CA THR A 567 -28.38 23.30 35.36
C THR A 567 -27.90 24.61 36.01
N LYS A 568 -28.29 25.73 35.39
CA LYS A 568 -28.83 26.91 36.10
C LYS A 568 -29.20 28.01 35.09
N LYS A 569 -30.50 28.08 34.77
CA LYS A 569 -31.21 29.33 34.45
C LYS A 569 -32.73 29.11 34.58
N GLU A 570 -33.27 29.75 35.62
CA GLU A 570 -34.55 30.51 35.65
C GLU A 570 -35.84 29.68 35.65
N SER A 571 -36.52 29.44 36.79
CA SER A 571 -37.26 30.33 37.72
C SER A 571 -38.58 30.89 37.18
N GLU A 572 -39.68 30.41 37.80
CA GLU A 572 -40.95 31.08 38.11
C GLU A 572 -41.74 31.82 37.01
N LYS A 573 -42.87 31.25 36.58
CA LYS A 573 -44.23 31.69 37.00
C LYS A 573 -45.36 30.96 36.25
N ASP A 574 -46.47 30.85 36.98
CA ASP A 574 -47.87 30.78 36.55
C ASP A 574 -48.56 29.45 36.22
N GLN A 575 -49.80 29.46 36.72
CA GLN A 575 -50.79 28.43 36.95
C GLN A 575 -51.47 27.94 35.66
N GLY A 576 -52.14 26.78 35.72
CA GLY A 576 -53.24 26.50 34.80
C GLY A 576 -53.50 25.03 34.52
N GLU A 577 -54.73 24.61 34.81
CA GLU A 577 -55.31 23.28 34.66
C GLU A 577 -55.32 22.64 33.24
N LYS A 578 -55.46 21.30 33.26
CA LYS A 578 -56.29 20.41 32.39
C LYS A 578 -55.81 19.97 30.98
N LYS A 579 -55.89 18.64 30.87
CA LYS A 579 -56.33 17.76 29.75
C LYS A 579 -55.42 17.54 28.54
N ASP A 580 -55.11 16.24 28.37
CA ASP A 580 -55.12 15.44 27.14
C ASP A 580 -54.68 16.10 25.83
N LYS A 581 -53.50 15.70 25.35
CA LYS A 581 -53.29 15.16 23.98
C LYS A 581 -51.83 14.79 23.73
N LYS A 582 -51.61 13.49 23.52
CA LYS A 582 -50.80 12.87 22.44
C LYS A 582 -49.84 13.84 21.73
N SER A 583 -48.59 13.93 22.19
CA SER A 583 -47.53 14.61 21.46
C SER A 583 -46.27 13.76 21.36
N LYS A 584 -45.61 13.96 20.21
CA LYS A 584 -44.53 13.18 19.63
C LYS A 584 -43.38 12.97 20.60
N LYS A 585 -42.87 11.74 20.66
CA LYS A 585 -41.52 11.42 21.13
C LYS A 585 -40.56 12.43 20.50
N GLN A 586 -40.02 13.34 21.31
CA GLN A 586 -38.79 14.02 20.96
C GLN A 586 -37.72 12.94 20.73
N PRO A 587 -36.78 13.13 19.79
CA PRO A 587 -35.63 12.27 19.71
C PRO A 587 -34.80 12.54 20.95
N GLY A 588 -35.09 11.79 22.03
CA GLY A 588 -34.13 11.56 23.09
C GLY A 588 -32.86 11.16 22.36
N VAL A 589 -31.87 12.03 22.46
CA VAL A 589 -30.56 11.81 21.89
C VAL A 589 -30.07 10.52 22.54
N ASP A 590 -30.20 9.41 21.82
CA ASP A 590 -29.81 8.08 22.31
C ASP A 590 -28.34 8.19 22.71
N ILE A 591 -28.11 8.26 24.01
CA ILE A 591 -26.77 8.39 24.60
C ILE A 591 -25.91 7.21 24.11
N ASP A 592 -26.53 6.05 23.89
CA ASP A 592 -25.90 4.86 23.33
C ASP A 592 -25.46 5.07 21.87
N LYS A 593 -26.24 5.80 21.06
CA LYS A 593 -25.83 6.16 19.69
C LYS A 593 -24.70 7.17 19.69
N ILE A 594 -24.70 8.13 20.61
CA ILE A 594 -23.59 9.07 20.78
C ILE A 594 -22.34 8.37 21.29
N ALA A 595 -22.47 7.45 22.25
CA ALA A 595 -21.35 6.66 22.75
C ALA A 595 -20.73 5.80 21.64
N LEU A 596 -21.56 5.11 20.84
CA LEU A 596 -21.11 4.34 19.69
C LEU A 596 -20.48 5.21 18.59
N ASP A 597 -21.01 6.41 18.33
CA ASP A 597 -20.44 7.30 17.33
C ASP A 597 -19.11 7.92 17.81
N LEU A 598 -18.97 8.19 19.11
CA LEU A 598 -17.71 8.63 19.73
C LEU A 598 -16.66 7.52 19.74
N GLU A 599 -17.02 6.28 20.08
CA GLU A 599 -16.12 5.12 19.97
C GLU A 599 -15.67 4.93 18.53
N ARG A 600 -16.60 5.01 17.56
CA ARG A 600 -16.26 4.89 16.14
C ARG A 600 -15.34 5.99 15.64
N GLN A 601 -15.54 7.24 16.09
CA GLN A 601 -14.64 8.35 15.76
C GLN A 601 -13.27 8.19 16.44
N PHE A 602 -13.22 7.68 17.66
CA PHE A 602 -11.99 7.39 18.38
C PHE A 602 -11.19 6.27 17.69
N GLU A 603 -11.83 5.15 17.33
CA GLU A 603 -11.21 4.06 16.58
C GLU A 603 -10.75 4.51 15.19
N ALA A 604 -11.53 5.32 14.48
CA ALA A 604 -11.14 5.89 13.19
C ALA A 604 -9.91 6.80 13.33
N GLY A 605 -9.87 7.64 14.37
CA GLY A 605 -8.73 8.50 14.67
C GLY A 605 -7.48 7.73 15.10
N HIS A 606 -7.66 6.67 15.88
CA HIS A 606 -6.59 5.78 16.33
C HIS A 606 -6.00 4.98 15.17
N ASN A 607 -6.86 4.38 14.33
CA ASN A 607 -6.44 3.67 13.13
C ASN A 607 -5.77 4.60 12.10
N MET A 608 -6.21 5.86 11.98
CA MET A 608 -5.53 6.84 11.11
C MET A 608 -4.15 7.29 11.61
N LYS A 609 -3.89 7.27 12.93
CA LYS A 609 -2.59 7.65 13.50
C LYS A 609 -1.57 6.52 13.44
N HIS A 610 -2.01 5.27 13.62
CA HIS A 610 -1.10 4.11 13.66
C HIS A 610 -0.90 3.45 12.29
N ASP A 611 -1.77 3.67 11.31
CA ASP A 611 -1.62 3.15 9.94
C ASP A 611 -0.87 4.15 9.02
N GLY A 612 0.20 4.74 9.57
CA GLY A 612 1.03 5.83 9.02
C GLY A 612 1.83 5.50 7.75
N GLY A 613 1.20 4.86 6.76
CA GLY A 613 1.74 4.66 5.41
C GLY A 613 0.81 5.14 4.28
N GLY A 614 -0.46 5.46 4.56
CA GLY A 614 -1.43 5.91 3.57
C GLY A 614 -1.37 7.42 3.37
N LYS A 615 -0.97 7.86 2.15
CA LYS A 615 -1.03 9.26 1.69
C LYS A 615 -2.23 10.01 2.27
N ARG A 616 -1.94 11.07 3.04
CA ARG A 616 -2.86 12.12 3.47
C ARG A 616 -3.72 12.59 2.30
N ARG A 617 -4.89 11.97 2.08
CA ARG A 617 -6.01 12.65 1.44
C ARG A 617 -6.54 13.60 2.50
N GLY A 618 -6.05 14.83 2.44
CA GLY A 618 -6.62 15.90 3.25
C GLY A 618 -8.11 15.98 2.92
N LEU A 619 -8.95 15.82 3.94
CA LEU A 619 -10.26 16.45 4.02
C LEU A 619 -9.99 17.96 4.03
N GLY A 620 -9.84 18.51 2.83
CA GLY A 620 -9.96 19.94 2.59
C GLY A 620 -11.43 20.27 2.43
N ALA A 621 -11.83 21.30 3.17
CA ALA A 621 -13.13 21.96 3.20
C ALA A 621 -13.77 22.21 1.83
#